data_AF-A0A0F3GSI3-F1
#
_entry.id   AF-A0A0F3GSI3-F1
#
_cell.length_a   1.000
_cell.length_b   1.000
_cell.length_c   1.000
_cell.angle_alpha   90.00
_cell.angle_beta   90.00
_cell.angle_gamma   90.00
#
_symmetry.space_group_name_H-M   'P 1'
#
loop_
_entity.id
_entity.type
_entity.pdbx_description
1 polymer ?
#
loop_
_entity_poly.entity_id
_entity_poly.type
_entity_poly.pdbx_seq_one_letter_code
_entity_poly.pdbx_strand_id
1 'polypeptide(L)' 'MMANSKNRAIFFIDGLNVYHSIASDAAYCKYKWLDLTRLVRCFVNRDDRIARYILFYVFSLLE' A
#
# COMPACT_ATOMS: atom_id res chain seq x y z
N MET A 1 23.66 -12.80 -21.78
CA MET A 1 23.06 -12.54 -20.45
C MET A 1 22.60 -11.09 -20.42
N MET A 2 21.29 -10.85 -20.54
CA MET A 2 20.75 -9.49 -20.32
C MET A 2 20.75 -9.23 -18.81
N ALA A 3 21.33 -8.12 -18.39
CA ALA A 3 21.26 -7.68 -17.00
C ALA A 3 19.77 -7.49 -16.65
N ASN A 4 19.24 -8.34 -15.76
CA ASN A 4 17.88 -8.23 -15.27
C ASN A 4 17.85 -7.02 -14.32
N SER A 5 17.65 -5.83 -14.89
CA SER A 5 17.50 -4.59 -14.15
C SER A 5 16.32 -4.76 -13.19
N LYS A 6 16.59 -4.81 -11.87
CA LYS A 6 15.54 -4.89 -10.85
C LYS A 6 14.56 -3.74 -11.05
N ASN A 7 13.30 -4.05 -11.33
CA ASN A 7 12.29 -3.02 -11.49
C ASN A 7 12.11 -2.26 -10.17
N ARG A 8 11.96 -0.95 -10.28
CA ARG A 8 11.73 -0.04 -9.16
C ARG A 8 10.25 0.29 -9.12
N ALA A 9 9.54 -0.22 -8.11
CA ALA A 9 8.14 0.07 -7.90
C ALA A 9 7.95 1.25 -6.94
N ILE A 10 7.01 2.14 -7.26
CA ILE A 10 6.55 3.22 -6.38
C ILE A 10 5.07 2.99 -6.10
N PHE A 11 4.68 3.04 -4.82
CA PHE A 11 3.31 2.85 -4.39
C PHE A 11 2.70 4.15 -3.89
N PHE A 12 1.48 4.45 -4.36
CA PHE A 12 0.63 5.50 -3.83
C PHE A 12 -0.52 4.82 -3.09
N ILE A 13 -0.58 5.01 -1.78
CA ILE A 13 -1.55 4.35 -0.90
C ILE A 13 -2.51 5.40 -0.38
N ASP A 14 -3.78 5.27 -0.76
CA ASP A 14 -4.87 6.04 -0.19
C ASP A 14 -5.22 5.46 1.20
N GLY A 15 -4.80 6.15 2.25
CA GLY A 15 -5.00 5.72 3.62
C GLY A 15 -6.46 5.71 4.04
N LEU A 16 -7.31 6.57 3.47
CA LEU A 16 -8.73 6.63 3.79
C LEU A 16 -9.44 5.43 3.18
N ASN A 17 -9.16 5.12 1.92
CA ASN A 17 -9.73 3.96 1.24
C ASN A 17 -9.30 2.64 1.90
N VAL A 18 -8.00 2.52 2.28
CA VAL A 18 -7.51 1.35 3.03
C VAL A 18 -8.21 1.24 4.37
N TYR A 19 -8.35 2.33 5.13
CA TYR A 19 -9.05 2.32 6.41
C TYR A 19 -10.51 1.87 6.27
N HIS A 20 -11.26 2.45 5.34
CA HIS A 20 -12.65 2.09 5.11
C HIS A 20 -12.82 0.64 4.65
N SER A 21 -11.91 0.13 3.81
CA SER A 21 -11.91 -1.26 3.36
C SER A 21 -11.65 -2.25 4.50
N ILE A 22 -10.86 -1.86 5.50
CA ILE A 22 -10.61 -2.68 6.70
C ILE A 22 -11.77 -2.57 7.69
N ALA A 23 -12.33 -1.36 7.84
CA ALA A 23 -13.40 -1.07 8.78
C ALA A 23 -14.77 -1.61 8.34
N SER A 24 -14.96 -1.90 7.05
CA SER A 24 -16.22 -2.43 6.51
C SER A 24 -16.52 -3.87 6.94
N ASP A 25 -15.50 -4.63 7.39
CA ASP A 25 -15.64 -5.99 7.88
C ASP A 25 -15.03 -6.13 9.30
N ALA A 26 -15.87 -6.55 10.25
CA ALA A 26 -15.47 -6.73 11.64
C ALA A 26 -14.31 -7.74 11.81
N ALA A 27 -14.20 -8.74 10.93
CA ALA A 27 -13.12 -9.72 10.95
C ALA A 27 -11.74 -9.10 10.68
N TYR A 28 -11.70 -7.99 9.93
CA TYR A 28 -10.47 -7.29 9.56
C TYR A 28 -10.14 -6.10 10.45
N CYS A 29 -11.04 -5.66 11.34
CA CYS A 29 -10.80 -4.53 12.26
C CYS A 29 -9.53 -4.66 13.13
N LYS A 30 -9.04 -5.89 13.39
CA LYS A 30 -7.74 -6.12 14.06
C LYS A 30 -6.54 -5.58 13.28
N TYR A 31 -6.71 -5.29 11.99
CA TYR A 31 -5.68 -4.75 11.10
C TYR A 31 -5.82 -3.23 10.87
N LYS A 32 -6.53 -2.48 11.73
CA LYS A 32 -6.61 -1.01 11.65
C LYS A 32 -5.24 -0.32 11.53
N TRP A 33 -4.19 -0.95 12.06
CA TRP A 33 -2.79 -0.53 11.93
C TRP A 33 -2.04 -1.44 10.95
N LEU A 34 -2.55 -1.56 9.73
CA LEU A 34 -1.97 -2.43 8.70
C LEU A 34 -0.52 -2.02 8.39
N ASP A 35 0.38 -3.00 8.39
CA ASP A 35 1.76 -2.79 7.94
C ASP A 35 1.78 -2.58 6.42
N LEU A 36 1.88 -1.31 6.02
CA LEU A 36 1.90 -0.91 4.62
C LEU A 36 3.11 -1.47 3.86
N THR A 37 4.24 -1.74 4.53
CA THR A 37 5.40 -2.38 3.90
C THR A 37 5.07 -3.81 3.51
N ARG A 38 4.38 -4.55 4.39
CA ARG A 38 3.90 -5.89 4.09
C ARG A 38 2.83 -5.88 3.00
N LEU A 39 1.93 -4.90 3.01
CA LEU A 39 0.92 -4.74 1.96
C LEU A 39 1.57 -4.58 0.57
N VAL A 40 2.47 -3.60 0.40
CA VAL A 40 3.08 -3.34 -0.91
C VAL A 40 3.95 -4.50 -1.41
N ARG A 41 4.51 -5.30 -0.51
CA ARG A 41 5.26 -6.51 -0.85
C ARG A 41 4.39 -7.59 -1.51
N CYS A 42 3.08 -7.59 -1.28
CA CYS A 42 2.17 -8.51 -1.96
C CYS A 42 2.00 -8.18 -3.46
N PHE A 43 2.42 -6.99 -3.90
CA PHE A 43 2.20 -6.49 -5.27
C PHE A 43 3.49 -6.36 -6.09
N VAL A 44 4.62 -6.88 -5.60
CA VAL A 44 5.90 -6.87 -6.32
C VAL A 44 6.49 -8.28 -6.35
N ASN A 45 7.30 -8.58 -7.37
CA ASN A 45 8.07 -9.82 -7.37
C ASN A 45 9.18 -9.76 -6.31
N ARG A 46 9.63 -10.92 -5.86
CA ARG A 46 10.69 -11.03 -4.84
C ARG A 46 11.98 -10.29 -5.22
N ASP A 47 12.25 -10.18 -6.52
CA ASP A 47 13.45 -9.54 -7.05
C ASP A 47 13.31 -8.03 -7.24
N ASP A 48 12.08 -7.51 -7.28
CA ASP A 48 11.77 -6.10 -7.45
C ASP A 48 12.16 -5.31 -6.19
N ARG A 49 12.57 -4.05 -6.40
CA ARG A 49 12.88 -3.13 -5.30
C ARG A 49 11.71 -2.17 -5.11
N ILE A 50 11.13 -2.16 -3.91
CA ILE A 50 10.23 -1.09 -3.49
C ILE A 50 11.08 0.17 -3.28
N ALA A 51 10.95 1.13 -4.19
CA ALA A 51 11.74 2.35 -4.16
C ALA A 51 11.21 3.34 -3.12
N ARG A 52 9.88 3.43 -3.00
CA ARG A 52 9.17 4.32 -2.09
C ARG A 52 7.70 3.90 -2.01
N TYR A 53 7.07 4.11 -0.86
CA TYR A 53 5.62 4.16 -0.73
C TYR A 53 5.24 5.52 -0.15
N ILE A 54 4.16 6.10 -0.66
CA ILE A 54 3.63 7.38 -0.24
C ILE A 54 2.21 7.12 0.27
N LEU A 55 2.05 7.26 1.58
CA LEU A 55 0.74 7.28 2.21
C LEU A 55 0.17 8.68 2.09
N PHE A 56 -1.03 8.79 1.53
CA PHE A 56 -1.75 10.05 1.45
C PHE A 56 -3.17 9.88 1.99
N TYR A 57 -3.71 10.96 2.55
CA TYR A 57 -5.09 11.04 3.00
C TYR A 57 -5.73 12.19 2.24
N VAL A 58 -6.69 11.88 1.38
CA VAL A 58 -7.54 12.92 0.79
C VAL A 58 -8.74 13.08 1.71
N PHE A 59 -8.88 14.27 2.29
CA PHE A 59 -10.12 14.70 2.91
C PHE A 59 -10.78 15.69 1.96
N SER A 60 -11.98 15.37 1.49
CA SER A 60 -12.83 16.37 0.87
C SER A 60 -13.46 17.17 2.00
N LEU A 61 -13.08 18.45 2.16
CA LEU A 61 -13.92 19.38 2.90
C LEU A 61 -15.23 19.53 2.13
N LEU A 62 -16.28 18.88 2.63
CA LEU A 62 -17.65 19.26 2.31
C LEU A 62 -17.93 20.51 3.16
N GLU A 63 -17.98 21.67 2.52
CA GLU A 63 -18.69 22.85 3.05
C GLU A 63 -20.21 22.67 2.86
#